data_AF-A0A803RC42-F1
#
_entry.id   AF-A0A803RC42-F1
#
_cell.length_a   1.000
_cell.length_b   1.000
_cell.length_c   1.000
_cell.angle_alpha   90.00
_cell.angle_beta   90.00
_cell.angle_gamma   90.00
#
_symmetry.space_group_name_H-M   'P 1'
#
loop_
_entity.id
_entity.type
_entity.pdbx_description
1 polymer ?
#
loop_
_entity_poly.entity_id
_entity_poly.type
_entity_poly.pdbx_seq_one_letter_code
_entity_poly.pdbx_strand_id
1 'polypeptide(L)'
;MAINAVFQGKSHKMRLFPDFANQISMFDLFTTVPVLVTGFGFHVNVHPIRAELSKRSDMRSAIRISLLIGVIIYFAIGFFGYLLFGDSIMADILVNFDQNSDTPIGQLLNDVVRLSYAIHLLLVFPIMNFSLRVNIDELLFPNKLNLASDTPRFVSLTLILLSLTYTVAIAIPNIWYFFQFMGSTTVVFTSFIFPGAIILRYV
;
A
#
# COMPACT_ATOMS: atom_id res chain seq x y z
N MET A 1 1.54 -17.75 16.89
CA MET A 1 2.59 -16.89 17.47
C MET A 1 2.06 -15.95 18.54
N ALA A 2 1.09 -15.07 18.27
CA ALA A 2 0.55 -14.13 19.28
C ALA A 2 -0.02 -14.84 20.53
N ILE A 3 -0.84 -15.87 20.35
CA ILE A 3 -1.39 -16.67 21.47
C ILE A 3 -0.27 -17.31 22.28
N ASN A 4 0.74 -17.88 21.62
CA ASN A 4 1.88 -18.53 22.30
C ASN A 4 2.76 -17.52 23.07
N ALA A 5 2.95 -16.31 22.54
CA ALA A 5 3.69 -15.23 23.21
C ALA A 5 2.97 -14.71 24.46
N VAL A 6 1.63 -14.66 24.42
CA VAL A 6 0.77 -14.34 25.56
C VAL A 6 0.86 -15.41 26.65
N PHE A 7 0.83 -16.69 26.27
CA PHE A 7 0.95 -17.81 27.23
C PHE A 7 2.34 -17.93 27.86
N GLN A 8 3.41 -17.49 27.18
CA GLN A 8 4.78 -17.56 27.69
C GLN A 8 5.20 -16.35 28.55
N GLY A 9 4.31 -15.38 28.81
CA GLY A 9 4.62 -14.20 29.62
C GLY A 9 5.68 -13.27 29.03
N LYS A 10 6.05 -13.47 27.76
CA LYS A 10 7.01 -12.65 27.00
C LYS A 10 6.33 -11.50 26.25
N SER A 11 5.00 -11.44 26.25
CA SER A 11 4.28 -10.31 25.65
C SER A 11 4.48 -9.05 26.49
N HIS A 12 4.83 -7.94 25.83
CA HIS A 12 4.68 -6.60 26.41
C HIS A 12 3.27 -6.49 27.04
N LYS A 13 3.14 -5.82 28.20
CA LYS A 13 1.87 -5.76 28.95
C LYS A 13 0.73 -5.41 27.99
N MET A 14 -0.16 -6.36 27.69
CA MET A 14 -1.22 -6.16 26.69
C MET A 14 -2.07 -4.97 27.11
N ARG A 15 -1.99 -3.89 26.34
CA ARG A 15 -2.80 -2.69 26.55
C ARG A 15 -3.97 -2.76 25.58
N LEU A 16 -5.18 -2.83 26.12
CA LEU A 16 -6.39 -2.79 25.30
C LEU A 16 -6.67 -1.35 24.81
N PHE A 17 -6.19 -0.37 25.55
CA PHE A 17 -6.36 1.05 25.24
C PHE A 17 -5.00 1.72 25.05
N PRO A 18 -4.88 2.67 24.11
CA PRO A 18 -3.69 3.49 23.96
C PRO A 18 -3.42 4.30 25.22
N ASP A 19 -2.13 4.49 25.50
CA ASP A 19 -1.69 5.28 26.64
C ASP A 19 -1.72 6.77 26.28
N PHE A 20 -2.81 7.43 26.63
CA PHE A 20 -2.95 8.87 26.44
C PHE A 20 -2.05 9.69 27.38
N ALA A 21 -1.26 9.06 28.25
CA ALA A 21 -0.31 9.75 29.13
C ALA A 21 0.88 10.34 28.34
N ASN A 22 1.31 9.68 27.26
CA ASN A 22 2.16 10.29 26.25
C ASN A 22 1.25 11.07 25.30
N GLN A 23 1.49 12.38 25.15
CA GLN A 23 0.65 13.27 24.37
C GLN A 23 0.64 12.88 22.88
N ILE A 24 -0.29 12.00 22.48
CA ILE A 24 -0.66 11.82 21.07
C ILE A 24 -1.13 13.20 20.60
N SER A 25 -0.37 13.79 19.70
CA SER A 25 -0.69 15.10 19.19
C SER A 25 -1.78 14.95 18.15
N MET A 26 -2.75 15.87 18.12
CA MET A 26 -3.71 15.93 17.01
C MET A 26 -3.00 16.02 15.65
N PHE A 27 -1.75 16.52 15.62
CA PHE A 27 -0.92 16.57 14.42
C PHE A 27 -0.51 15.18 13.90
N ASP A 28 -0.46 14.15 14.74
CA ASP A 28 -0.16 12.78 14.32
C ASP A 28 -1.27 12.22 13.41
N LEU A 29 -2.50 12.73 13.52
CA LEU A 29 -3.59 12.39 12.61
C LEU A 29 -3.29 12.85 11.18
N PHE A 30 -2.62 13.99 10.99
CA PHE A 30 -2.24 14.44 9.65
C PHE A 30 -1.20 13.55 8.97
N THR A 31 -0.49 12.74 9.75
CA THR A 31 0.47 11.75 9.25
C THR A 31 -0.18 10.38 9.04
N THR A 32 -1.24 10.07 9.79
CA THR A 32 -1.92 8.77 9.75
C THR A 32 -3.05 8.71 8.72
N VAL A 33 -3.86 9.77 8.61
CA VAL A 33 -4.99 9.82 7.66
C VAL A 33 -4.54 9.62 6.22
N PRO A 34 -3.44 10.23 5.73
CA PRO A 34 -2.95 9.96 4.38
C PRO A 34 -2.59 8.48 4.15
N VAL A 35 -2.02 7.79 5.13
CA VAL A 35 -1.72 6.36 5.01
C VAL A 35 -3.00 5.54 4.85
N LEU A 36 -4.06 5.86 5.61
CA LEU A 36 -5.37 5.24 5.43
C LEU A 36 -5.95 5.53 4.04
N VAL A 37 -5.86 6.78 3.58
CA VAL A 37 -6.32 7.17 2.23
C VAL A 37 -5.59 6.38 1.16
N THR A 38 -4.27 6.21 1.27
CA THR A 38 -3.48 5.34 0.38
C THR A 38 -3.99 3.91 0.38
N GLY A 39 -4.26 3.35 1.56
CA GLY A 39 -4.80 1.99 1.70
C GLY A 39 -6.12 1.77 0.96
N PHE A 40 -6.94 2.81 0.77
CA PHE A 40 -8.20 2.75 0.02
C PHE A 40 -8.11 3.32 -1.41
N GLY A 41 -6.90 3.57 -1.92
CA GLY A 41 -6.64 4.18 -3.22
C GLY A 41 -6.83 3.24 -4.43
N PHE A 42 -8.04 2.75 -4.66
CA PHE A 42 -8.33 1.78 -5.75
C PHE A 42 -9.10 2.35 -6.96
N HIS A 43 -9.28 3.68 -7.02
CA HIS A 43 -10.14 4.36 -8.00
C HIS A 43 -9.76 4.08 -9.46
N VAL A 44 -8.45 3.89 -9.74
CA VAL A 44 -7.95 3.58 -11.10
C VAL A 44 -8.50 2.26 -11.66
N ASN A 45 -8.89 1.33 -10.79
CA ASN A 45 -9.41 0.02 -11.19
C ASN A 45 -10.92 0.01 -11.44
N VAL A 46 -11.64 1.08 -11.08
CA VAL A 46 -13.11 1.14 -11.21
C VAL A 46 -13.53 1.00 -12.68
N HIS A 47 -12.83 1.64 -13.61
CA HIS A 47 -13.18 1.56 -15.03
C HIS A 47 -12.90 0.17 -15.64
N PRO A 48 -11.71 -0.44 -15.48
CA PRO A 48 -11.46 -1.81 -15.92
C PRO A 48 -12.44 -2.82 -15.33
N ILE A 49 -12.67 -2.80 -14.01
CA ILE A 49 -13.61 -3.73 -13.37
C ILE A 49 -15.02 -3.54 -13.96
N ARG A 50 -15.44 -2.30 -14.25
CA ARG A 50 -16.75 -2.05 -14.86
C ARG A 50 -16.88 -2.61 -16.26
N ALA A 51 -15.79 -2.62 -17.02
CA ALA A 51 -15.76 -3.16 -18.36
C ALA A 51 -15.89 -4.68 -18.36
N GLU A 52 -15.30 -5.35 -17.36
CA GLU A 52 -15.31 -6.81 -17.22
C GLU A 52 -16.57 -7.37 -16.53
N LEU A 53 -17.35 -6.53 -15.85
CA LEU A 53 -18.60 -6.97 -15.21
C LEU A 53 -19.67 -7.35 -16.23
N SER A 54 -20.22 -8.56 -16.09
CA SER A 54 -21.37 -9.04 -16.88
C SER A 54 -22.56 -8.09 -16.81
N LYS A 55 -22.87 -7.55 -15.62
CA LYS A 55 -23.89 -6.54 -15.41
C LYS A 55 -23.30 -5.30 -14.75
N ARG A 56 -23.37 -4.16 -15.43
CA ARG A 56 -22.86 -2.88 -14.92
C ARG A 56 -23.59 -2.40 -13.65
N SER A 57 -24.82 -2.86 -13.40
CA SER A 57 -25.58 -2.59 -12.17
C SER A 57 -24.90 -3.13 -10.92
N ASP A 58 -24.12 -4.21 -11.06
CA ASP A 58 -23.58 -4.95 -9.91
C ASP A 58 -22.33 -4.27 -9.34
N MET A 59 -21.76 -3.31 -10.07
CA MET A 59 -20.60 -2.53 -9.67
C MET A 59 -20.76 -1.91 -8.28
N ARG A 60 -21.93 -1.34 -7.96
CA ARG A 60 -22.16 -0.71 -6.66
C ARG A 60 -22.12 -1.74 -5.52
N SER A 61 -22.65 -2.94 -5.75
CA SER A 61 -22.63 -4.02 -4.77
C SER A 61 -21.20 -4.53 -4.57
N ALA A 62 -20.48 -4.77 -5.66
CA ALA A 62 -19.09 -5.21 -5.64
C ALA A 62 -18.19 -4.25 -4.85
N ILE A 63 -18.30 -2.94 -5.10
CA ILE A 63 -17.54 -1.91 -4.36
C ILE A 63 -17.89 -1.91 -2.87
N ARG A 64 -19.18 -2.01 -2.50
CA ARG A 64 -19.58 -2.01 -1.08
C ARG A 64 -19.05 -3.21 -0.33
N ILE A 65 -19.14 -4.39 -0.94
CA ILE A 65 -18.65 -5.65 -0.34
C ILE A 65 -17.13 -5.61 -0.22
N SER A 66 -16.41 -5.19 -1.27
CA SER A 66 -14.95 -5.11 -1.23
C SER A 66 -14.45 -4.10 -0.19
N LEU A 67 -15.11 -2.94 -0.06
CA LEU A 67 -14.80 -1.97 0.98
C LEU A 67 -15.04 -2.52 2.39
N LEU A 68 -16.16 -3.20 2.63
CA LEU A 68 -16.46 -3.79 3.93
C LEU A 68 -15.41 -4.84 4.32
N ILE A 69 -15.05 -5.73 3.38
CA ILE A 69 -14.00 -6.73 3.59
C ILE A 69 -12.65 -6.05 3.87
N GLY A 70 -12.29 -5.02 3.10
CA GLY A 70 -11.06 -4.27 3.28
C GLY A 70 -10.96 -3.61 4.66
N VAL A 71 -12.04 -2.95 5.11
CA VAL A 71 -12.12 -2.36 6.46
C VAL A 71 -11.94 -3.42 7.55
N ILE A 72 -12.61 -4.57 7.44
CA ILE A 72 -12.50 -5.65 8.42
C ILE A 72 -11.05 -6.17 8.49
N ILE A 73 -10.42 -6.41 7.34
CA ILE A 73 -9.04 -6.92 7.27
C ILE A 73 -8.06 -5.90 7.84
N TYR A 74 -8.14 -4.63 7.42
CA TYR A 74 -7.24 -3.59 7.91
C TYR A 74 -7.43 -3.33 9.40
N PHE A 75 -8.66 -3.33 9.90
CA PHE A 75 -8.94 -3.22 11.32
C PHE A 75 -8.36 -4.41 12.09
N ALA A 76 -8.56 -5.65 11.63
CA ALA A 76 -8.03 -6.83 12.29
C ALA A 76 -6.49 -6.80 12.35
N ILE A 77 -5.82 -6.49 11.24
CA ILE A 77 -4.36 -6.41 11.18
C ILE A 77 -3.85 -5.30 12.12
N GLY A 78 -4.44 -4.11 12.07
CA GLY A 78 -4.05 -2.99 12.93
C GLY A 78 -4.28 -3.29 14.41
N PHE A 79 -5.44 -3.85 14.75
CA PHE A 79 -5.81 -4.20 16.13
C PHE A 79 -4.88 -5.27 16.72
N PHE A 80 -4.68 -6.40 16.01
CA PHE A 80 -3.79 -7.45 16.51
C PHE A 80 -2.31 -7.05 16.46
N GLY A 81 -1.90 -6.23 15.49
CA GLY A 81 -0.57 -5.64 15.46
C GLY A 81 -0.30 -4.77 16.69
N TYR A 82 -1.26 -3.91 17.04
CA TYR A 82 -1.21 -3.10 18.25
C TYR A 82 -1.14 -3.93 19.53
N LEU A 83 -1.97 -4.97 19.65
CA LEU A 83 -1.92 -5.86 20.82
C LEU A 83 -0.58 -6.59 20.97
N LEU A 84 0.09 -6.91 19.85
CA LEU A 84 1.33 -7.66 19.86
C LEU A 84 2.57 -6.80 20.12
N PHE A 85 2.62 -5.60 19.54
CA PHE A 85 3.83 -4.75 19.54
C PHE A 85 3.65 -3.42 20.29
N GLY A 86 2.41 -3.02 20.59
CA GLY A 86 2.11 -1.77 21.28
C GLY A 86 2.76 -0.56 20.62
N ASP A 87 3.47 0.23 21.42
CA ASP A 87 4.16 1.45 20.97
C ASP A 87 5.46 1.17 20.18
N SER A 88 5.86 -0.11 20.05
CA SER A 88 7.07 -0.53 19.33
C SER A 88 6.82 -0.91 17.86
N ILE A 89 5.62 -0.66 17.32
CA ILE A 89 5.30 -0.93 15.91
C ILE A 89 6.23 -0.12 14.99
N MET A 90 6.85 -0.79 14.03
CA MET A 90 7.62 -0.15 12.96
C MET A 90 6.73 0.10 11.74
N ALA A 91 7.21 0.96 10.84
CA ALA A 91 6.53 1.27 9.57
C ALA A 91 6.21 0.01 8.74
N ASP A 92 7.12 -0.98 8.78
CA ASP A 92 6.90 -2.32 8.25
C ASP A 92 6.78 -3.31 9.42
N ILE A 93 5.55 -3.80 9.62
CA ILE A 93 5.25 -4.74 10.71
C ILE A 93 5.98 -6.08 10.57
N LEU A 94 6.42 -6.47 9.37
CA LEU A 94 7.19 -7.71 9.19
C LEU A 94 8.56 -7.62 9.86
N VAL A 95 9.13 -6.41 10.00
CA VAL A 95 10.38 -6.19 10.74
C VAL A 95 10.18 -6.44 12.23
N ASN A 96 9.01 -6.10 12.78
CA ASN A 96 8.68 -6.39 14.17
C ASN A 96 8.62 -7.90 14.47
N PHE A 97 8.16 -8.73 13.53
CA PHE A 97 8.12 -10.18 13.69
C PHE A 97 9.49 -10.83 13.62
N ASP A 98 10.42 -10.26 12.84
CA ASP A 98 11.81 -10.73 12.74
C ASP A 98 12.54 -10.61 14.07
N GLN A 99 12.39 -9.47 14.75
CA GLN A 99 13.09 -9.17 15.99
C GLN A 99 12.53 -9.93 17.22
N ASN A 100 11.30 -10.44 17.16
CA ASN A 100 10.56 -10.98 18.32
C ASN A 100 10.20 -12.47 18.21
N SER A 101 10.67 -13.17 17.17
CA SER A 101 10.36 -14.60 16.96
C SER A 101 11.37 -15.51 17.67
N ASP A 102 11.20 -15.72 18.98
CA ASP A 102 12.08 -16.57 19.79
C ASP A 102 11.88 -18.09 19.60
N THR A 103 10.79 -18.50 18.97
CA THR A 103 10.45 -19.93 18.81
C THR A 103 10.83 -20.43 17.41
N PRO A 104 11.33 -21.67 17.25
CA PRO A 104 11.70 -22.22 15.94
C PRO A 104 10.54 -22.22 14.92
N ILE A 105 9.33 -22.52 15.39
CA ILE A 105 8.11 -22.48 14.57
C ILE A 105 7.77 -21.04 14.16
N GLY A 106 8.01 -20.08 15.06
CA GLY A 106 7.76 -18.67 14.78
C GLY A 106 8.70 -18.10 13.71
N GLN A 107 9.99 -18.45 13.79
CA GLN A 107 10.98 -18.08 12.78
C GLN A 107 10.62 -18.64 11.41
N LEU A 108 10.30 -19.94 11.33
CA LEU A 108 9.88 -20.56 10.07
C LEU A 108 8.65 -19.86 9.46
N LEU A 109 7.63 -19.57 10.27
CA LEU A 109 6.44 -18.86 9.80
C LEU A 109 6.76 -17.43 9.33
N ASN A 110 7.64 -16.71 10.03
CA ASN A 110 8.10 -15.39 9.62
C ASN A 110 8.82 -15.43 8.27
N ASP A 111 9.74 -16.38 8.09
CA ASP A 111 10.47 -16.57 6.83
C ASP A 111 9.54 -16.88 5.67
N VAL A 112 8.55 -17.74 5.89
CA VAL A 112 7.53 -18.08 4.87
C VAL A 112 6.71 -16.84 4.49
N VAL A 113 6.24 -16.06 5.47
CA VAL A 113 5.47 -14.83 5.19
C VAL A 113 6.33 -13.83 4.42
N ARG A 114 7.57 -13.56 4.85
CA ARG A 114 8.46 -12.61 4.18
C ARG A 114 8.82 -13.07 2.77
N LEU A 115 9.12 -14.35 2.58
CA LEU A 115 9.42 -14.91 1.26
C LEU A 115 8.19 -14.84 0.34
N SER A 116 7.00 -15.19 0.84
CA SER A 116 5.77 -15.08 0.05
C SER A 116 5.49 -13.64 -0.37
N TYR A 117 5.71 -12.67 0.51
CA TYR A 117 5.56 -11.26 0.21
C TYR A 117 6.61 -10.77 -0.80
N ALA A 118 7.87 -11.20 -0.67
CA ALA A 118 8.92 -10.88 -1.64
C ALA A 118 8.61 -11.43 -3.04
N ILE A 119 8.14 -12.67 -3.12
CA ILE A 119 7.68 -13.28 -4.39
C ILE A 119 6.50 -12.50 -4.96
N HIS A 120 5.52 -12.14 -4.13
CA HIS A 120 4.39 -11.32 -4.55
C HIS A 120 4.85 -9.98 -5.15
N LEU A 121 5.74 -9.25 -4.47
CA LEU A 121 6.29 -8.00 -4.97
C LEU A 121 7.07 -8.17 -6.28
N LEU A 122 7.86 -9.25 -6.40
CA LEU A 122 8.59 -9.58 -7.63
C LEU A 122 7.65 -9.79 -8.82
N LEU A 123 6.47 -10.37 -8.60
CA LEU A 123 5.46 -10.60 -9.64
C LEU A 123 4.63 -9.35 -9.96
N VAL A 124 4.33 -8.53 -8.97
CA VAL A 124 3.54 -7.29 -9.15
C VAL A 124 4.38 -6.18 -9.78
N PHE A 125 5.67 -6.10 -9.46
CA PHE A 125 6.56 -5.03 -9.92
C PHE A 125 6.59 -4.87 -11.45
N PRO A 126 6.76 -5.93 -12.27
CA PRO A 126 6.74 -5.81 -13.73
C PRO A 126 5.42 -5.24 -14.28
N ILE A 127 4.28 -5.58 -13.68
CA ILE A 127 2.96 -5.11 -14.09
C ILE A 127 2.85 -3.61 -13.82
N MET A 128 3.24 -3.17 -12.62
CA MET A 128 3.21 -1.76 -12.24
C MET A 128 4.20 -0.92 -13.07
N ASN A 129 5.42 -1.44 -13.28
CA ASN A 129 6.43 -0.76 -14.08
C ASN A 129 6.05 -0.69 -15.56
N PHE A 130 5.35 -1.70 -16.09
CA PHE A 130 4.78 -1.65 -17.44
C PHE A 130 3.81 -0.47 -17.57
N SER A 131 2.83 -0.36 -16.66
CA SER A 131 1.87 0.75 -16.68
C SER A 131 2.57 2.10 -16.54
N LEU A 132 3.53 2.24 -15.61
CA LEU A 132 4.31 3.47 -15.44
C LEU A 132 5.04 3.86 -16.75
N ARG A 133 5.72 2.90 -17.37
CA ARG A 133 6.49 3.15 -18.59
C ARG A 133 5.62 3.60 -19.75
N VAL A 134 4.45 2.98 -19.94
CA VAL A 134 3.51 3.38 -21.00
C VAL A 134 3.01 4.81 -20.77
N ASN A 135 2.62 5.15 -19.53
CA ASN A 135 2.16 6.50 -19.21
C ASN A 135 3.27 7.55 -19.41
N ILE A 136 4.52 7.25 -19.04
CA ILE A 136 5.65 8.15 -19.25
C ILE A 136 6.02 8.27 -20.73
N ASP A 137 5.97 7.18 -21.50
CA ASP A 137 6.21 7.22 -22.95
C ASP A 137 5.15 8.08 -23.66
N GLU A 138 3.88 7.92 -23.31
CA GLU A 138 2.79 8.72 -23.88
C GLU A 138 2.90 10.20 -23.49
N LEU A 139 3.30 10.50 -22.25
CA LEU A 139 3.50 11.87 -21.78
C LEU A 139 4.67 12.57 -22.49
N LEU A 140 5.81 11.90 -22.68
CA LEU A 140 7.02 12.49 -23.24
C LEU A 140 7.07 12.41 -24.78
N PHE A 141 6.42 11.41 -25.37
CA PHE A 141 6.48 11.09 -26.79
C PHE A 141 5.10 10.83 -27.42
N PRO A 142 4.13 11.74 -27.30
CA PRO A 142 2.73 11.49 -27.71
C PRO A 142 2.55 11.19 -29.20
N ASN A 143 3.47 11.66 -30.06
CA ASN A 143 3.39 11.52 -31.52
C ASN A 143 4.31 10.43 -32.10
N LYS A 144 4.94 9.60 -31.25
CA LYS A 144 5.83 8.53 -31.71
C LYS A 144 5.08 7.23 -31.93
N LEU A 145 5.65 6.37 -32.78
CA LEU A 145 5.18 5.00 -32.98
C LEU A 145 5.20 4.20 -31.65
N ASN A 146 4.43 3.12 -31.61
CA ASN A 146 4.26 2.27 -30.42
C ASN A 146 5.60 1.90 -29.78
N LEU A 147 5.70 1.98 -28.46
CA LEU A 147 6.92 1.68 -27.71
C LEU A 147 7.47 0.27 -27.98
N ALA A 148 6.60 -0.68 -28.27
CA ALA A 148 6.98 -2.04 -28.62
C ALA A 148 7.82 -2.14 -29.92
N SER A 149 7.74 -1.14 -30.81
CA SER A 149 8.52 -1.09 -32.06
C SER A 149 9.88 -0.40 -31.91
N ASP A 150 10.11 0.30 -30.80
CA ASP A 150 11.32 1.10 -30.56
C ASP A 150 12.12 0.50 -29.38
N THR A 151 12.92 -0.51 -29.68
CA THR A 151 13.79 -1.20 -28.69
C THR A 151 14.72 -0.26 -27.93
N PRO A 152 15.47 0.68 -28.55
CA PRO A 152 16.36 1.55 -27.80
C PRO A 152 15.60 2.48 -26.87
N ARG A 153 14.45 3.03 -27.29
CA ARG A 153 13.59 3.84 -26.42
C ARG A 153 13.02 3.03 -25.26
N PHE A 154 12.55 1.81 -25.54
CA PHE A 154 12.05 0.89 -24.52
C PHE A 154 13.10 0.58 -23.45
N VAL A 155 14.32 0.23 -23.87
CA VAL A 155 15.43 -0.09 -22.96
C VAL A 155 15.85 1.14 -22.18
N SER A 156 16.00 2.29 -22.84
CA SER A 156 16.38 3.56 -22.19
C SER A 156 15.37 3.97 -21.12
N LEU A 157 14.07 4.00 -21.44
CA LEU A 157 13.03 4.33 -20.46
C LEU A 157 13.03 3.33 -19.29
N THR A 158 13.17 2.03 -19.58
CA THR A 158 13.19 1.01 -18.53
C THR A 158 14.37 1.19 -17.60
N LEU A 159 15.58 1.42 -18.12
CA LEU A 159 16.77 1.67 -17.31
C LEU A 159 16.62 2.92 -16.46
N ILE A 160 16.13 4.02 -17.02
CA ILE A 160 15.93 5.28 -16.28
C ILE A 160 14.93 5.09 -15.14
N LEU A 161 13.78 4.46 -15.40
CA LEU A 161 12.75 4.22 -14.38
C LEU A 161 13.26 3.28 -13.27
N LEU A 162 14.01 2.22 -13.63
CA LEU A 162 14.62 1.32 -12.66
C LEU A 162 15.68 2.02 -11.81
N SER A 163 16.57 2.79 -12.43
CA SER A 163 17.58 3.55 -11.70
C SER A 163 16.95 4.58 -10.76
N LEU A 164 15.89 5.28 -11.20
CA LEU A 164 15.19 6.26 -10.38
C LEU A 164 14.52 5.59 -9.18
N THR A 165 13.73 4.54 -9.40
CA THR A 165 13.03 3.81 -8.34
C THR A 165 14.00 3.18 -7.34
N TYR A 166 15.12 2.61 -7.82
CA TYR A 166 16.18 2.08 -6.96
C TYR A 166 16.87 3.15 -6.13
N THR A 167 17.20 4.31 -6.73
CA THR A 167 17.81 5.44 -6.02
C THR A 167 16.88 5.95 -4.91
N VAL A 168 15.58 6.08 -5.21
CA VAL A 168 14.57 6.50 -4.24
C VAL A 168 14.44 5.49 -3.09
N ALA A 169 14.49 4.18 -3.39
CA ALA A 169 14.44 3.13 -2.37
C ALA A 169 15.64 3.18 -1.41
N ILE A 170 16.84 3.50 -1.91
CA ILE A 170 18.03 3.68 -1.06
C ILE A 170 17.95 4.98 -0.26
N ALA A 171 17.50 6.07 -0.89
CA ALA A 171 17.48 7.39 -0.26
C ALA A 171 16.45 7.51 0.87
N ILE A 172 15.32 6.79 0.78
CA ILE A 172 14.23 6.85 1.76
C ILE A 172 13.88 5.43 2.21
N PRO A 173 14.60 4.85 3.19
CA PRO A 173 14.40 3.48 3.66
C PRO A 173 13.22 3.37 4.65
N ASN A 174 12.09 4.05 4.37
CA ASN A 174 10.90 4.00 5.20
C ASN A 174 9.63 4.14 4.35
N ILE A 175 8.86 3.05 4.28
CA ILE A 175 7.63 2.95 3.48
C ILE A 175 6.51 3.87 3.96
N TRP A 176 6.52 4.28 5.23
CA TRP A 176 5.51 5.16 5.83
C TRP A 176 5.45 6.51 5.10
N TYR A 177 6.60 7.12 4.80
CA TYR A 177 6.65 8.39 4.07
C TYR A 177 6.07 8.28 2.66
N PHE A 178 6.28 7.16 1.98
CA PHE A 178 5.70 6.93 0.65
C PHE A 178 4.17 6.84 0.72
N PHE A 179 3.63 6.10 1.68
CA PHE A 179 2.19 6.01 1.86
C PHE A 179 1.57 7.35 2.27
N GLN A 180 2.25 8.15 3.07
CA GLN A 180 1.80 9.50 3.38
C GLN A 180 1.76 10.40 2.15
N PHE A 181 2.85 10.42 1.39
CA PHE A 181 2.97 11.22 0.20
C PHE A 181 1.91 10.85 -0.83
N MET A 182 1.77 9.55 -1.14
CA MET A 182 0.77 9.05 -2.08
C MET A 182 -0.66 9.40 -1.66
N GLY A 183 -0.94 9.28 -0.37
CA GLY A 183 -2.28 9.46 0.17
C GLY A 183 -2.71 10.91 0.20
N SER A 184 -1.80 11.80 0.56
CA SER A 184 -2.03 13.24 0.62
C SER A 184 -2.07 13.91 -0.76
N THR A 185 -1.44 13.30 -1.77
CA THR A 185 -1.34 13.86 -3.12
C THR A 185 -2.16 13.08 -4.14
N THR A 186 -1.61 11.99 -4.68
CA THR A 186 -2.15 11.23 -5.82
C THR A 186 -3.55 10.70 -5.53
N VAL A 187 -3.75 10.07 -4.37
CA VAL A 187 -5.04 9.44 -4.05
C VAL A 187 -6.09 10.50 -3.74
N VAL A 188 -5.75 11.57 -3.01
CA VAL A 188 -6.67 12.70 -2.79
C VAL A 188 -7.07 13.33 -4.11
N PHE A 189 -6.10 13.56 -5.01
CA PHE A 189 -6.38 14.15 -6.32
C PHE A 189 -7.33 13.28 -7.15
N THR A 190 -7.04 11.99 -7.27
CA THR A 190 -7.83 11.05 -8.09
C THR A 190 -9.20 10.71 -7.50
N SER A 191 -9.32 10.70 -6.17
CA SER A 191 -10.55 10.26 -5.49
C SER A 191 -11.52 11.40 -5.19
N PHE A 192 -11.02 12.60 -4.93
CA PHE A 192 -11.83 13.73 -4.47
C PHE A 192 -11.77 14.93 -5.41
N ILE A 193 -10.56 15.42 -5.74
CA ILE A 193 -10.40 16.68 -6.48
C ILE A 193 -10.83 16.53 -7.94
N PHE A 194 -10.27 15.55 -8.65
CA PHE A 194 -10.51 15.37 -10.08
C PHE A 194 -11.98 15.02 -10.40
N PRO A 195 -12.63 14.07 -9.70
CA PRO A 195 -14.06 13.82 -9.90
C PRO A 195 -14.93 15.05 -9.58
N GLY A 196 -14.61 15.78 -8.51
CA GLY A 196 -15.31 17.01 -8.14
C GLY A 196 -15.19 18.10 -9.21
N ALA A 197 -13.98 18.33 -9.73
CA ALA A 197 -13.73 19.29 -10.80
C ALA A 197 -14.47 18.93 -12.10
N ILE A 198 -14.53 17.64 -12.45
CA ILE A 198 -15.31 17.15 -13.59
C ILE A 198 -16.79 17.49 -13.40
N ILE A 199 -17.38 17.15 -12.26
CA ILE A 199 -18.81 17.42 -11.99
C ILE A 199 -19.10 18.91 -12.10
N LEU A 200 -18.27 19.76 -11.50
CA LEU A 200 -18.43 21.22 -11.56
C LEU A 200 -18.30 21.81 -12.97
N ARG A 201 -17.57 21.16 -13.89
CA ARG A 201 -17.49 21.59 -15.30
C ARG A 201 -18.77 21.29 -16.08
N TYR A 202 -19.53 20.27 -15.66
CA TYR A 202 -20.75 19.81 -16.33
C TYR A 202 -22.04 20.31 -15.65
N VAL A 203 -21.93 21.16 -14.64
CA VAL A 203 -23.02 21.93 -14.01
C VAL A 203 -22.96 23.36 -14.49
#